data_AF-A0A1G1P6V2-F1
#
_entry.id   AF-A0A1G1P6V2-F1
#
_cell.length_a   1.000
_cell.length_b   1.000
_cell.length_c   1.000
_cell.angle_alpha   90.00
_cell.angle_beta   90.00
_cell.angle_gamma   90.00
#
_symmetry.space_group_name_H-M   'P 1'
#
loop_
_entity.id
_entity.type
_entity.pdbx_description
1 polymer ?
#
loop_
_entity_poly.entity_id
_entity_poly.type
_entity_poly.pdbx_seq_one_letter_code
_entity_poly.pdbx_strand_id
1 'polypeptide(L)' 'MMEKILFFVIVLMALFLGFFVYRNPMQVIEIQKRFYELINWRMEPISMPKEIRNTRFMGLFLIVFTVICSLYYWLAY' A
#
# COMPACT_ATOMS: atom_id res chain seq x y z
N MET A 1 -17.08 -15.73 14.47
CA MET A 1 -16.48 -14.68 15.33
C MET A 1 -15.00 -14.47 15.02
N MET A 2 -14.18 -15.54 15.01
CA MET A 2 -12.74 -15.46 14.68
C MET A 2 -12.47 -14.87 13.27
N GLU A 3 -13.26 -15.25 12.27
CA GLU A 3 -13.15 -14.74 10.88
C GLU A 3 -13.33 -13.22 10.79
N LYS A 4 -14.32 -12.67 11.50
CA LYS A 4 -14.57 -11.22 11.53
C LYS A 4 -13.40 -10.47 12.19
N ILE A 5 -12.83 -11.03 13.27
CA ILE A 5 -11.65 -10.45 13.93
C ILE A 5 -10.46 -10.43 12.98
N LEU A 6 -10.17 -11.55 12.31
CA LEU A 6 -9.08 -11.64 11.35
C LEU A 6 -9.26 -10.64 10.20
N PHE A 7 -10.47 -10.53 9.66
CA PHE A 7 -10.80 -9.55 8.63
C PHE A 7 -10.50 -8.11 9.08
N PHE A 8 -10.97 -7.70 10.27
CA PHE A 8 -10.70 -6.37 10.80
C PHE A 8 -9.21 -6.10 11.01
N VAL A 9 -8.43 -7.09 11.47
CA VAL A 9 -6.98 -6.95 11.60
C VAL A 9 -6.33 -6.70 10.23
N ILE A 10 -6.72 -7.47 9.20
CA ILE A 10 -6.22 -7.28 7.83
C ILE A 10 -6.57 -5.88 7.31
N VAL A 11 -7.81 -5.42 7.52
CA VAL A 11 -8.26 -4.08 7.12
C VAL A 11 -7.42 -3.00 7.80
N LEU A 12 -7.20 -3.10 9.11
CA LEU A 12 -6.38 -2.14 9.85
C LEU A 12 -4.93 -2.11 9.35
N MET A 13 -4.34 -3.28 9.09
CA MET A 13 -2.99 -3.37 8.52
C MET A 13 -2.92 -2.77 7.11
N ALA A 14 -3.91 -3.04 6.26
CA ALA A 14 -3.97 -2.51 4.90
C ALA A 14 -4.15 -0.98 4.88
N LEU A 15 -5.00 -0.43 5.74
CA LEU A 15 -5.17 1.02 5.91
C LEU A 15 -3.89 1.67 6.44
N PHE A 16 -3.23 1.05 7.43
CA PHE A 16 -1.95 1.52 7.95
C PHE A 16 -0.88 1.53 6.86
N LEU A 17 -0.75 0.45 6.08
CA LEU A 17 0.22 0.37 4.98
C LEU A 17 -0.09 1.39 3.88
N GLY A 18 -1.36 1.52 3.46
CA GLY A 18 -1.77 2.52 2.48
C GLY A 18 -1.44 3.95 2.94
N PHE A 19 -1.70 4.26 4.22
CA PHE A 19 -1.35 5.55 4.82
C PHE A 19 0.17 5.76 4.89
N PHE A 20 0.92 4.76 5.33
CA PHE A 20 2.38 4.80 5.37
C PHE A 20 2.96 5.08 3.98
N VAL A 21 2.46 4.39 2.95
CA VAL A 21 2.90 4.56 1.56
C VAL A 21 2.59 5.95 1.04
N TYR A 22 1.38 6.44 1.30
CA TYR A 22 0.97 7.79 0.91
C TYR A 22 1.85 8.87 1.59
N ARG A 23 2.14 8.73 2.88
CA ARG A 23 2.85 9.76 3.63
C ARG A 23 4.36 9.74 3.38
N ASN A 24 4.94 8.57 3.15
CA ASN A 24 6.38 8.33 3.10
C ASN A 24 6.87 7.73 1.77
N PRO A 25 6.55 8.33 0.60
CA PRO A 25 6.85 7.73 -0.70
C PRO A 25 8.34 7.51 -0.95
N MET A 26 9.21 8.37 -0.42
CA MET A 26 10.67 8.24 -0.57
C MET A 26 11.20 6.96 0.08
N GLN A 27 10.75 6.68 1.31
CA GLN A 27 11.15 5.50 2.06
C GLN A 27 10.63 4.23 1.38
N VAL A 28 9.40 4.27 0.85
CA VAL A 28 8.82 3.16 0.07
C VAL A 28 9.62 2.88 -1.19
N ILE A 29 9.99 3.92 -1.96
CA ILE A 29 10.81 3.77 -3.16
C ILE A 29 12.17 3.16 -2.80
N GLU A 30 12.78 3.57 -1.69
CA GLU A 30 14.05 3.00 -1.23
C GLU A 30 13.91 1.53 -0.82
N ILE A 31 12.88 1.17 -0.04
CA ILE A 31 12.57 -0.23 0.31
C ILE A 31 12.37 -1.05 -0.96
N GLN A 32 11.63 -0.52 -1.93
CA GLN A 32 11.42 -1.15 -3.22
C GLN A 32 12.75 -1.38 -3.92
N LYS A 33 13.61 -0.36 -4.06
CA LYS A 33 14.94 -0.51 -4.67
C LYS A 33 15.76 -1.61 -4.00
N ARG A 34 15.83 -1.62 -2.66
CA ARG A 34 16.56 -2.65 -1.89
C ARG A 34 16.00 -4.05 -2.14
N PHE A 35 14.67 -4.19 -2.24
CA PHE A 35 14.04 -5.46 -2.58
C PHE A 35 14.41 -5.94 -3.99
N TYR A 36 14.38 -5.05 -4.98
CA TYR A 36 14.77 -5.40 -6.35
C TYR A 36 16.27 -5.74 -6.46
N GLU A 37 17.13 -5.12 -5.66
CA GLU A 37 18.56 -5.47 -5.59
C GLU A 37 18.78 -6.93 -5.13
N LEU A 38 17.94 -7.48 -4.24
CA LEU A 38 18.04 -8.88 -3.78
C LEU A 38 17.88 -9.89 -4.93
N ILE A 39 17.17 -9.52 -6.00
CA ILE A 39 16.97 -10.34 -7.19
C ILE A 39 17.88 -9.90 -8.36
N ASN A 40 18.99 -9.20 -8.07
CA ASN A 40 19.93 -8.63 -9.04
C ASN A 40 19.28 -7.67 -10.05
N TRP A 41 18.15 -7.05 -9.70
CA TRP A 41 17.49 -6.07 -10.55
C TRP A 41 17.79 -4.65 -10.05
N ARG A 42 18.48 -3.85 -10.86
CA ARG A 42 18.78 -2.46 -10.53
C ARG A 42 17.64 -1.55 -10.98
N MET A 43 16.82 -1.12 -10.02
CA MET A 43 15.75 -0.16 -10.27
C MET A 43 16.26 1.26 -10.04
N GLU A 44 16.20 2.10 -11.08
CA GLU A 44 16.49 3.54 -10.97
C GLU A 44 15.31 4.37 -11.47
N PRO A 45 14.89 5.39 -10.70
CA PRO A 45 13.76 6.24 -11.06
C PRO A 45 14.12 7.12 -12.26
N ILE A 46 13.35 7.02 -13.34
CA ILE A 46 13.51 7.89 -14.52
C ILE A 46 13.21 9.35 -14.14
N SER A 47 12.21 9.57 -13.28
CA SER A 47 11.84 10.89 -12.77
C SER A 47 11.34 10.78 -11.34
N MET A 48 12.17 11.18 -10.38
CA MET A 48 11.80 11.15 -8.96
C MET A 48 10.48 11.88 -8.64
N PRO A 49 10.18 13.06 -9.20
CA PRO A 49 8.88 13.70 -8.96
C PRO A 49 7.69 12.86 -9.42
N LYS A 50 7.80 12.16 -10.55
CA LYS A 50 6.74 11.27 -11.05
C LYS A 50 6.58 10.05 -10.16
N GLU A 51 7.69 9.42 -9.76
CA GLU A 51 7.67 8.26 -8.86
C GLU A 51 7.03 8.63 -7.51
N ILE A 52 7.45 9.73 -6.89
CA ILE A 52 6.85 10.22 -5.63
C ILE A 52 5.33 10.39 -5.76
N ARG A 53 4.87 11.00 -6.85
CA ARG A 53 3.44 11.20 -7.11
C ARG A 53 2.72 9.87 -7.30
N ASN A 54 3.30 8.95 -8.07
CA ASN A 54 2.70 7.63 -8.34
C ASN A 54 2.66 6.77 -7.08
N THR A 55 3.71 6.76 -6.27
CA THR A 55 3.74 6.07 -4.97
C THR A 55 2.69 6.65 -4.02
N ARG A 56 2.48 7.98 -4.00
CA ARG A 56 1.37 8.59 -3.27
C ARG A 56 0.02 8.10 -3.79
N PHE A 57 -0.20 8.09 -5.11
CA PHE A 57 -1.43 7.56 -5.69
C PHE A 57 -1.63 6.07 -5.37
N MET A 58 -0.57 5.27 -5.33
CA MET A 58 -0.64 3.87 -4.90
C MET A 58 -1.10 3.75 -3.45
N GLY A 59 -0.54 4.54 -2.52
CA GLY A 59 -0.99 4.57 -1.13
C GLY A 59 -2.45 5.00 -0.98
N LEU A 60 -2.86 6.06 -1.70
CA LEU A 60 -4.25 6.50 -1.72
C LEU A 60 -5.20 5.43 -2.30
N PHE A 61 -4.79 4.79 -3.40
CA PHE A 61 -5.53 3.70 -4.02
C PHE A 61 -5.73 2.55 -3.04
N LEU A 62 -4.68 2.13 -2.31
CA LEU A 62 -4.78 1.08 -1.29
C LEU A 62 -5.80 1.43 -0.21
N ILE A 63 -5.80 2.68 0.28
CA ILE A 63 -6.78 3.14 1.28
C ILE A 63 -8.20 3.06 0.72
N VAL A 64 -8.44 3.68 -0.43
CA VAL A 64 -9.77 3.75 -1.05
C VAL A 64 -10.29 2.36 -1.38
N PHE A 65 -9.46 1.51 -1.98
CA PHE A 65 -9.79 0.13 -2.29
C PHE A 65 -10.15 -0.67 -1.03
N THR A 66 -9.34 -0.54 0.03
CA THR A 66 -9.62 -1.22 1.31
C THR A 66 -10.94 -0.78 1.91
N VAL A 67 -11.27 0.52 1.88
CA VAL A 67 -12.56 1.03 2.36
C VAL A 67 -13.71 0.44 1.53
N ILE A 68 -13.61 0.45 0.20
CA ILE A 68 -14.65 -0.11 -0.68
C ILE A 68 -14.87 -1.60 -0.39
N CYS A 69 -13.80 -2.39 -0.32
CA CYS A 69 -13.88 -3.81 -0.01
C CYS A 69 -14.48 -4.07 1.38
N SER A 70 -14.12 -3.26 2.37
CA SER A 70 -14.65 -3.37 3.73
C SER A 70 -16.15 -3.07 3.79
N LEU A 71 -16.59 -2.03 3.07
CA LEU A 71 -18.02 -1.69 2.95
C LEU A 71 -18.79 -2.79 2.22
N TYR A 72 -18.25 -3.31 1.12
CA TYR A 72 -18.87 -4.42 0.39
C TYR A 72 -19.01 -5.66 1.28
N TYR A 73 -17.94 -6.04 1.99
CA TYR A 73 -17.98 -7.17 2.92
C TYR A 73 -19.06 -6.98 3.99
N TRP A 74 -19.13 -5.80 4.60
CA TRP A 74 -20.13 -5.48 5.63
C TRP A 74 -21.58 -5.50 5.13
N LEU A 75 -21.80 -5.13 3.86
CA LEU A 75 -23.14 -5.12 3.26
C LEU A 75 -23.58 -6.48 2.74
N ALA A 76 -22.64 -7.34 2.34
CA ALA A 76 -22.92 -8.64 1.73
C ALA A 76 -22.93 -9.81 2.73
N TYR A 77 -22.30 -9.66 3.91
CA TYR A 77 -22.09 -10.72 4.91
C TYR A 77 -22.28 -10.24 6.35
#